data_AF-A0A9D1TT13-F1
#
_entry.id   AF-A0A9D1TT13-F1
#
_cell.length_a   1.000
_cell.length_b   1.000
_cell.length_c   1.000
_cell.angle_alpha   90.00
_cell.angle_beta   90.00
_cell.angle_gamma   90.00
#
_symmetry.space_group_name_H-M   'P 1'
#
loop_
_entity.id
_entity.type
_entity.pdbx_description
1 polymer ?
#
loop_
_entity_poly.entity_id
_entity_poly.type
_entity_poly.pdbx_seq_one_letter_code
_entity_poly.pdbx_strand_id
1 'polypeptide(L)'
;MVRHLLTTAIVALSVSTSAMAQDAFSVADAQLNQNYQALMNQLPASAQESLRDTQRLWLRYNDANCELKLILDEKAFTSCKTDATLQRARELANLLLVVAQDAPQVSPAFVAEMKEVLTNLEAIPTSPEEGIYWPGGSAHTIVTQLLKKVGMNYVVQQYGQPIFVKGPHTEEVVDLESTAEFGYYDPAFLSWLNQQLDTLLADQEFIDSTQPMIDRYLLSTVELYLVSFYYLQHNPEIRDGLMLEYLTKYQNGTLDENHHMAFFVPSLRRENPRWDGKTTDERYIWYYPAAETQFDWILTRMNEEWEYVPVGSALMFWMRRAIDGTDQQFVDLFTKFYQGYDAEKYERNIDQQLFSAPKNLPFGEIQF
;
A
#
# COMPACT_ATOMS: atom_id res chain seq x y z
N MET A 1 -45.61 16.49 35.02
CA MET A 1 -44.14 16.41 34.81
C MET A 1 -43.65 15.00 34.43
N VAL A 2 -44.50 14.11 33.90
CA VAL A 2 -44.13 12.74 33.48
C VAL A 2 -44.83 12.40 32.15
N ARG A 3 -44.72 13.29 31.15
CA ARG A 3 -45.31 13.02 29.82
C ARG A 3 -44.55 13.61 28.63
N HIS A 4 -43.28 13.95 28.82
CA HIS A 4 -42.36 14.40 27.76
C HIS A 4 -41.03 13.62 27.76
N LEU A 5 -41.03 12.38 28.25
CA LEU A 5 -39.88 11.48 28.27
C LEU A 5 -40.06 10.20 27.44
N LEU A 6 -41.06 10.15 26.55
CA LEU A 6 -41.36 8.94 25.76
C LEU A 6 -41.65 9.20 24.28
N THR A 7 -41.38 10.40 23.78
CA THR A 7 -41.53 10.72 22.34
C THR A 7 -40.19 11.09 21.68
N THR A 8 -39.17 11.42 22.46
CA THR A 8 -37.80 11.65 21.95
C THR A 8 -37.01 10.34 21.73
N ALA A 9 -37.47 9.22 22.28
CA ALA A 9 -36.79 7.92 22.17
C ALA A 9 -37.20 7.08 20.93
N ILE A 10 -38.23 7.49 20.18
CA ILE A 10 -38.72 6.74 19.00
C ILE A 10 -38.31 7.42 17.67
N VAL A 11 -38.03 8.73 17.67
CA VAL A 11 -37.39 9.40 16.52
C VAL A 11 -35.88 9.14 16.49
N ALA A 12 -35.25 8.80 17.63
CA ALA A 12 -33.86 8.36 17.69
C ALA A 12 -33.63 6.89 17.25
N LEU A 13 -34.69 6.17 16.86
CA LEU A 13 -34.62 4.78 16.35
C LEU A 13 -35.05 4.66 14.88
N SER A 14 -35.04 5.78 14.13
CA SER A 14 -35.26 5.77 12.66
C SER A 14 -34.19 6.56 11.87
N VAL A 15 -33.06 6.90 12.49
CA VAL A 15 -31.85 7.34 11.77
C VAL A 15 -30.63 6.66 12.42
N SER A 16 -30.50 5.36 12.18
CA SER A 16 -29.26 4.60 12.49
C SER A 16 -28.90 3.66 11.34
N THR A 17 -29.23 4.06 10.10
CA THR A 17 -28.74 3.42 8.88
C THR A 17 -28.30 4.49 7.90
N SER A 18 -27.22 5.21 8.21
CA SER A 18 -26.37 5.97 7.26
C SER A 18 -25.43 6.94 8.00
N ALA A 19 -24.39 6.43 8.64
CA ALA A 19 -23.23 7.20 9.10
C ALA A 19 -22.08 6.20 9.23
N MET A 20 -21.02 6.19 8.42
CA MET A 20 -20.59 7.05 7.32
C MET A 20 -19.86 6.16 6.32
N ALA A 21 -20.46 5.91 5.15
CA ALA A 21 -19.66 5.56 3.99
C ALA A 21 -18.98 6.85 3.54
N GLN A 22 -17.70 7.05 3.85
CA GLN A 22 -16.91 8.11 3.23
C GLN A 22 -16.70 7.70 1.78
N ASP A 23 -17.30 8.42 0.84
CA ASP A 23 -17.06 8.21 -0.59
C ASP A 23 -15.54 8.26 -0.86
N ALA A 24 -15.01 7.41 -1.74
CA ALA A 24 -13.57 7.33 -2.05
C ALA A 24 -12.99 8.70 -2.44
N PHE A 25 -13.82 9.53 -3.07
CA PHE A 25 -13.50 10.93 -3.34
C PHE A 25 -13.18 11.74 -2.07
N SER A 26 -13.92 11.56 -0.98
CA SER A 26 -13.70 12.29 0.28
C SER A 26 -12.37 11.94 0.95
N VAL A 27 -11.93 10.69 0.82
CA VAL A 27 -10.60 10.25 1.28
C VAL A 27 -9.51 10.91 0.44
N ALA A 28 -9.66 10.85 -0.89
CA ALA A 28 -8.72 11.48 -1.82
C ALA A 28 -8.62 13.01 -1.59
N ASP A 29 -9.74 13.68 -1.36
CA ASP A 29 -9.79 15.13 -1.11
C ASP A 29 -9.13 15.50 0.23
N ALA A 30 -9.34 14.70 1.28
CA ALA A 30 -8.66 14.88 2.55
C ALA A 30 -7.13 14.79 2.38
N GLN A 31 -6.64 13.81 1.63
CA GLN A 31 -5.21 13.65 1.36
C GLN A 31 -4.64 14.80 0.53
N LEU A 32 -5.34 15.21 -0.53
CA LEU A 32 -4.95 16.36 -1.34
C LEU A 32 -4.80 17.62 -0.47
N ASN A 33 -5.77 17.86 0.42
CA ASN A 33 -5.76 18.99 1.32
C ASN A 33 -4.61 18.90 2.33
N GLN A 34 -4.34 17.73 2.90
CA GLN A 34 -3.21 17.52 3.79
C GLN A 34 -1.88 17.85 3.09
N ASN A 35 -1.63 17.30 1.90
CA ASN A 35 -0.40 17.53 1.14
C ASN A 35 -0.27 19.01 0.73
N TYR A 36 -1.38 19.63 0.32
CA TYR A 36 -1.42 21.05 0.01
C TYR A 36 -1.04 21.93 1.22
N GLN A 37 -1.64 21.68 2.40
CA GLN A 37 -1.33 22.46 3.59
C GLN A 37 0.12 22.26 4.04
N ALA A 38 0.62 21.03 4.01
CA ALA A 38 2.03 20.74 4.31
C ALA A 38 2.97 21.51 3.38
N LEU A 39 2.69 21.52 2.07
CA LEU A 39 3.53 22.21 1.09
C LEU A 39 3.46 23.73 1.26
N MET A 40 2.26 24.26 1.53
CA MET A 40 2.06 25.68 1.84
C MET A 40 2.89 26.13 3.04
N ASN A 41 3.00 25.29 4.08
CA ASN A 41 3.77 25.61 5.28
C ASN A 41 5.29 25.63 5.06
N GLN A 42 5.79 24.91 4.05
CA GLN A 42 7.23 24.83 3.76
C GLN A 42 7.69 25.85 2.70
N LEU A 43 6.78 26.33 1.84
CA LEU A 43 7.14 27.22 0.75
C LEU A 43 7.33 28.68 1.20
N PRO A 44 8.27 29.42 0.58
CA PRO A 44 8.35 30.87 0.74
C PRO A 44 7.10 31.55 0.19
N ALA A 45 6.78 32.75 0.68
CA ALA A 45 5.54 33.47 0.38
C ALA A 45 5.23 33.61 -1.13
N SER A 46 6.25 33.84 -1.96
CA SER A 46 6.11 33.94 -3.42
C SER A 46 5.72 32.60 -4.07
N ALA A 47 6.24 31.49 -3.57
CA ALA A 47 5.89 30.15 -4.05
C ALA A 47 4.53 29.69 -3.51
N GLN A 48 4.14 30.10 -2.30
CA GLN A 48 2.78 29.86 -1.78
C GLN A 48 1.70 30.52 -2.65
N GLU A 49 1.94 31.73 -3.16
CA GLU A 49 1.02 32.38 -4.10
C GLU A 49 0.89 31.58 -5.40
N SER A 50 2.02 31.17 -5.96
CA SER A 50 2.07 30.33 -7.16
C SER A 50 1.35 28.99 -6.95
N LEU A 51 1.52 28.35 -5.79
CA LEU A 51 0.84 27.10 -5.45
C LEU A 51 -0.67 27.30 -5.30
N ARG A 52 -1.12 28.36 -4.63
CA ARG A 52 -2.56 28.72 -4.51
C ARG A 52 -3.20 28.86 -5.89
N ASP A 53 -2.55 29.59 -6.79
CA ASP A 53 -3.10 29.86 -8.11
C ASP A 53 -3.10 28.60 -9.00
N THR A 54 -2.03 27.81 -8.94
CA THR A 54 -1.96 26.52 -9.62
C THR A 54 -3.06 25.57 -9.12
N GLN A 55 -3.28 25.51 -7.81
CA GLN A 55 -4.30 24.65 -7.21
C GLN A 55 -5.72 25.08 -7.62
N ARG A 56 -6.00 26.39 -7.68
CA ARG A 56 -7.28 26.93 -8.17
C ARG A 56 -7.51 26.61 -9.64
N LEU A 57 -6.47 26.73 -10.48
CA LEU A 57 -6.56 26.36 -11.89
C LEU A 57 -6.80 24.86 -12.06
N TRP A 58 -6.11 24.03 -11.28
CA TRP A 58 -6.32 22.59 -11.28
C TRP A 58 -7.75 22.21 -10.88
N LEU A 59 -8.33 22.82 -9.84
CA LEU A 59 -9.73 22.55 -9.44
C LEU A 59 -10.70 22.84 -10.59
N ARG A 60 -10.54 23.98 -11.28
CA ARG A 60 -11.39 24.34 -12.44
C ARG A 60 -11.22 23.37 -13.59
N TYR A 61 -9.99 22.96 -13.88
CA TYR A 61 -9.71 21.95 -14.90
C TYR A 61 -10.35 20.61 -14.54
N ASN A 62 -10.20 20.17 -13.30
CA ASN A 62 -10.74 18.90 -12.82
C ASN A 62 -12.27 18.86 -12.93
N ASP A 63 -12.95 19.91 -12.48
CA ASP A 63 -14.41 20.02 -12.61
C ASP A 63 -14.85 19.97 -14.08
N ALA A 64 -14.24 20.77 -14.95
CA ALA A 64 -14.57 20.80 -16.37
C ALA A 64 -14.28 19.46 -17.08
N ASN A 65 -13.17 18.81 -16.74
CA ASN A 65 -12.76 17.54 -17.33
C ASN A 65 -13.68 16.40 -16.88
N CYS A 66 -14.07 16.36 -15.61
CA CYS A 66 -15.00 15.33 -15.13
C CYS A 66 -16.44 15.59 -15.59
N GLU A 67 -16.87 16.85 -15.75
CA GLU A 67 -18.15 17.16 -16.41
C GLU A 67 -18.18 16.66 -17.86
N LEU A 68 -17.09 16.84 -18.62
CA LEU A 68 -16.98 16.25 -19.95
C LEU A 68 -17.07 14.72 -19.92
N LYS A 69 -16.41 14.06 -18.97
CA LYS A 69 -16.51 12.60 -18.82
C LYS A 69 -17.93 12.15 -18.47
N LEU A 70 -18.66 12.88 -17.63
CA LEU A 70 -20.06 12.60 -17.31
C LEU A 70 -20.95 12.60 -18.57
N ILE A 71 -20.71 13.55 -19.48
CA ILE A 71 -21.43 13.64 -20.76
C ILE A 71 -21.13 12.43 -21.65
N LEU A 72 -19.91 11.91 -21.62
CA LEU A 72 -19.44 10.81 -22.47
C LEU A 72 -19.77 9.42 -21.89
N ASP A 73 -19.69 9.26 -20.58
CA ASP A 73 -19.97 8.03 -19.84
C ASP A 73 -20.36 8.35 -18.39
N GLU A 74 -21.65 8.21 -18.08
CA GLU A 74 -22.20 8.51 -16.76
C GLU A 74 -21.55 7.67 -15.64
N LYS A 75 -21.09 6.45 -15.96
CA LYS A 75 -20.45 5.56 -14.97
C LYS A 75 -19.01 5.96 -14.64
N ALA A 76 -18.38 6.78 -15.48
CA ALA A 76 -17.00 7.22 -15.32
C ALA A 76 -16.84 8.50 -14.46
N PHE A 77 -17.94 9.13 -14.04
CA PHE A 77 -17.88 10.42 -13.34
C PHE A 77 -17.28 10.33 -11.93
N THR A 78 -17.75 9.39 -11.10
CA THR A 78 -17.29 9.25 -9.72
C THR A 78 -15.84 8.78 -9.65
N SER A 79 -15.42 7.90 -10.56
CA SER A 79 -14.01 7.52 -10.68
C SER A 79 -13.15 8.67 -11.19
N CYS A 80 -13.63 9.49 -12.14
CA CYS A 80 -12.88 10.65 -12.62
C CYS A 80 -12.45 11.60 -11.50
N LYS A 81 -13.39 12.02 -10.64
CA LYS A 81 -13.07 12.96 -9.56
C LYS A 81 -12.11 12.34 -8.56
N THR A 82 -12.31 11.07 -8.22
CA THR A 82 -11.44 10.35 -7.28
C THR A 82 -10.03 10.20 -7.83
N ASP A 83 -9.88 9.67 -9.06
CA ASP A 83 -8.60 9.42 -9.70
C ASP A 83 -7.79 10.70 -9.90
N ALA A 84 -8.43 11.76 -10.41
CA ALA A 84 -7.76 13.04 -10.63
C ALA A 84 -7.31 13.67 -9.30
N THR A 85 -8.11 13.54 -8.24
CA THR A 85 -7.77 14.06 -6.90
C THR A 85 -6.62 13.28 -6.29
N LEU A 86 -6.61 11.95 -6.40
CA LEU A 86 -5.47 11.11 -5.99
C LEU A 86 -4.20 11.45 -6.78
N GLN A 87 -4.30 11.62 -8.09
CA GLN A 87 -3.17 12.05 -8.91
C GLN A 87 -2.61 13.39 -8.44
N ARG A 88 -3.47 14.37 -8.18
CA ARG A 88 -3.03 15.67 -7.69
C ARG A 88 -2.44 15.61 -6.29
N ALA A 89 -3.02 14.81 -5.39
CA ALA A 89 -2.46 14.56 -4.07
C ALA A 89 -1.02 14.04 -4.18
N ARG A 90 -0.77 13.09 -5.10
CA ARG A 90 0.58 12.56 -5.39
C ARG A 90 1.53 13.61 -5.95
N GLU A 91 1.06 14.45 -6.89
CA GLU A 91 1.89 15.57 -7.39
C GLU A 91 2.32 16.52 -6.28
N LEU A 92 1.43 16.85 -5.34
CA LEU A 92 1.75 17.71 -4.20
C LEU A 92 2.71 17.02 -3.20
N ALA A 93 2.55 15.71 -2.97
CA ALA A 93 3.51 14.92 -2.20
C ALA A 93 4.90 14.92 -2.86
N ASN A 94 4.96 14.84 -4.19
CA ASN A 94 6.22 14.89 -4.91
C ASN A 94 6.88 16.27 -4.85
N LEU A 95 6.11 17.35 -4.82
CA LEU A 95 6.68 18.67 -4.57
C LEU A 95 7.21 18.81 -3.14
N LEU A 96 6.55 18.19 -2.16
CA LEU A 96 7.05 18.10 -0.79
C LEU A 96 8.42 17.43 -0.71
N LEU A 97 8.67 16.36 -1.48
CA LEU A 97 10.01 15.75 -1.60
C LEU A 97 11.07 16.77 -2.01
N VAL A 98 10.75 17.64 -2.96
CA VAL A 98 11.69 18.61 -3.53
C VAL A 98 11.99 19.74 -2.57
N VAL A 99 11.00 20.22 -1.80
CA VAL A 99 11.26 21.24 -0.77
C VAL A 99 11.87 20.69 0.51
N ALA A 100 11.73 19.40 0.78
CA ALA A 100 12.33 18.73 1.94
C ALA A 100 13.86 18.54 1.84
N GLN A 101 14.58 19.31 1.00
CA GLN A 101 16.05 19.25 0.89
C GLN A 101 16.79 19.59 2.19
N ASP A 102 16.09 20.15 3.19
CA ASP A 102 16.61 20.40 4.55
C ASP A 102 16.25 19.29 5.55
N ALA A 103 15.70 18.15 5.10
CA ALA A 103 15.37 17.04 5.99
C ALA A 103 16.64 16.49 6.68
N PRO A 104 16.54 16.05 7.95
CA PRO A 104 17.70 15.55 8.68
C PRO A 104 18.35 14.41 7.92
N GLN A 105 19.64 14.54 7.60
CA GLN A 105 20.41 13.41 7.08
C GLN A 105 20.62 12.41 8.22
N VAL A 106 20.52 11.12 7.91
CA VAL A 106 20.82 10.08 8.90
C VAL A 106 22.25 10.24 9.41
N SER A 107 22.43 10.08 10.71
CA SER A 107 23.76 10.13 11.29
C SER A 107 24.62 8.95 10.80
N PRO A 108 25.95 9.08 10.71
CA PRO A 108 26.83 7.95 10.42
C PRO A 108 26.66 6.80 11.43
N ALA A 109 26.29 7.12 12.67
CA ALA A 109 25.97 6.12 13.70
C ALA A 109 24.73 5.31 13.34
N PHE A 110 23.67 5.96 12.84
CA PHE A 110 22.47 5.28 12.35
C PHE A 110 22.79 4.35 11.18
N VAL A 111 23.59 4.81 10.21
CA VAL A 111 24.00 3.98 9.06
C VAL A 111 24.78 2.74 9.53
N ALA A 112 25.74 2.92 10.44
CA ALA A 112 26.52 1.82 11.00
C ALA A 112 25.63 0.82 11.77
N GLU A 113 24.66 1.32 12.54
CA GLU A 113 23.71 0.48 13.27
C GLU A 113 22.80 -0.30 12.31
N MET A 114 22.22 0.35 11.31
CA MET A 114 21.40 -0.33 10.30
C MET A 114 22.20 -1.39 9.54
N LYS A 115 23.47 -1.13 9.21
CA LYS A 115 24.37 -2.12 8.64
C LYS A 115 24.58 -3.30 9.59
N GLU A 116 24.85 -3.05 10.87
CA GLU A 116 24.98 -4.12 11.88
C GLU A 116 23.71 -4.97 11.96
N VAL A 117 22.54 -4.33 12.02
CA VAL A 117 21.26 -5.04 12.12
C VAL A 117 21.00 -5.88 10.87
N LEU A 118 21.14 -5.30 9.68
CA LEU A 118 20.88 -5.99 8.42
C LEU A 118 21.85 -7.15 8.18
N THR A 119 23.13 -7.00 8.55
CA THR A 119 24.12 -8.07 8.42
C THR A 119 23.95 -9.20 9.45
N ASN A 120 23.18 -8.97 10.51
CA ASN A 120 22.97 -9.94 11.60
C ASN A 120 21.48 -10.26 11.83
N LEU A 121 20.62 -10.09 10.83
CA LEU A 121 19.16 -10.34 10.95
C LEU A 121 18.84 -11.73 11.53
N GLU A 122 19.56 -12.77 11.09
CA GLU A 122 19.36 -14.15 11.55
C GLU A 122 19.66 -14.36 13.04
N ALA A 123 20.51 -13.51 13.63
CA ALA A 123 20.84 -13.58 15.05
C ALA A 123 19.78 -12.93 15.95
N ILE A 124 18.82 -12.20 15.37
CA ILE A 124 17.76 -11.50 16.12
C ILE A 124 16.59 -12.47 16.35
N PRO A 125 16.24 -12.80 17.60
CA PRO A 125 15.17 -13.75 17.89
C PRO A 125 13.81 -13.31 17.33
N THR A 126 13.19 -14.16 16.52
CA THR A 126 11.77 -14.03 16.14
C THR A 126 10.88 -14.48 17.30
N SER A 127 9.61 -14.04 17.32
CA SER A 127 8.69 -14.54 18.36
C SER A 127 8.38 -16.02 18.07
N PRO A 128 8.32 -16.91 19.07
CA PRO A 128 7.97 -18.32 18.86
C PRO A 128 6.57 -18.55 18.26
N GLU A 129 5.68 -17.56 18.39
CA GLU A 129 4.30 -17.60 17.88
C GLU A 129 4.20 -17.17 16.41
N GLU A 130 5.24 -16.55 15.86
CA GLU A 130 5.33 -16.20 14.44
C GLU A 130 5.76 -17.44 13.66
N GLY A 131 4.79 -18.28 13.29
CA GLY A 131 5.02 -19.38 12.35
C GLY A 131 5.77 -18.84 11.12
N ILE A 132 6.98 -19.35 10.89
CA ILE A 132 7.81 -18.98 9.74
C ILE A 132 7.17 -19.65 8.51
N TYR A 133 6.11 -19.05 7.97
CA TYR A 133 5.41 -19.54 6.76
C TYR A 133 6.12 -19.14 5.46
N TRP A 134 7.43 -18.88 5.53
CA TRP A 134 8.24 -18.47 4.39
C TRP A 134 9.70 -18.87 4.65
N PRO A 135 10.46 -19.48 3.73
CA PRO A 135 11.85 -19.85 3.99
C PRO A 135 12.79 -18.66 4.30
N GLY A 136 12.29 -17.41 4.21
CA GLY A 136 12.92 -16.20 4.74
C GLY A 136 12.13 -15.42 5.83
N GLY A 137 10.94 -15.87 6.24
CA GLY A 137 10.02 -15.04 7.03
C GLY A 137 9.33 -13.95 6.19
N SER A 138 8.17 -13.48 6.62
CA SER A 138 7.41 -12.45 5.89
C SER A 138 8.00 -11.05 6.12
N ALA A 139 7.56 -10.05 5.35
CA ALA A 139 7.88 -8.64 5.62
C ALA A 139 7.66 -8.26 7.10
N HIS A 140 6.62 -8.85 7.70
CA HIS A 140 6.32 -8.75 9.12
C HIS A 140 7.47 -9.24 10.00
N THR A 141 8.01 -10.45 9.76
CA THR A 141 9.14 -11.01 10.53
C THR A 141 10.35 -10.09 10.51
N ILE A 142 10.70 -9.57 9.34
CA ILE A 142 11.87 -8.70 9.19
C ILE A 142 11.65 -7.36 9.90
N VAL A 143 10.46 -6.76 9.73
CA VAL A 143 10.08 -5.53 10.45
C VAL A 143 10.11 -5.76 11.96
N THR A 144 9.58 -6.88 12.45
CA THR A 144 9.63 -7.23 13.88
C THR A 144 11.08 -7.36 14.38
N GLN A 145 11.97 -8.00 13.63
CA GLN A 145 13.40 -8.11 14.00
C GLN A 145 14.09 -6.75 14.02
N LEU A 146 13.87 -5.93 12.99
CA LEU A 146 14.39 -4.55 12.92
C LEU A 146 13.91 -3.73 14.11
N LEU A 147 12.60 -3.74 14.39
CA LEU A 147 12.00 -2.99 15.49
C LEU A 147 12.44 -3.51 16.87
N LYS A 148 12.68 -4.82 17.03
CA LYS A 148 13.21 -5.38 18.29
C LYS A 148 14.62 -4.89 18.59
N LYS A 149 15.45 -4.69 17.57
CA LYS A 149 16.86 -4.30 17.73
C LYS A 149 17.05 -2.79 17.76
N VAL A 150 16.38 -2.06 16.87
CA VAL A 150 16.53 -0.62 16.68
C VAL A 150 15.51 0.17 17.51
N GLY A 151 14.29 -0.34 17.62
CA GLY A 151 13.17 0.35 18.26
C GLY A 151 12.54 1.42 17.38
N MET A 152 11.20 1.53 17.44
CA MET A 152 10.44 2.54 16.68
C MET A 152 10.84 3.97 17.08
N ASN A 153 11.01 4.21 18.39
CA ASN A 153 11.43 5.50 18.93
C ASN A 153 12.73 6.01 18.32
N TYR A 154 13.67 5.13 18.01
CA TYR A 154 14.95 5.54 17.44
C TYR A 154 14.79 6.02 15.99
N VAL A 155 13.95 5.35 15.20
CA VAL A 155 13.62 5.78 13.83
C VAL A 155 12.88 7.12 13.87
N VAL A 156 11.91 7.27 14.77
CA VAL A 156 11.20 8.54 15.02
C VAL A 156 12.17 9.66 15.41
N GLN A 157 13.19 9.37 16.24
CA GLN A 157 14.21 10.36 16.61
C GLN A 157 15.09 10.79 15.44
N GLN A 158 15.44 9.89 14.52
CA GLN A 158 16.21 10.26 13.33
C GLN A 158 15.37 11.10 12.36
N TYR A 159 14.09 10.75 12.19
CA TYR A 159 13.19 11.49 11.32
C TYR A 159 12.77 12.85 11.93
N GLY A 160 12.56 12.89 13.24
CA GLY A 160 12.19 14.07 14.02
C GLY A 160 10.68 14.33 14.14
N GLN A 161 9.82 13.47 13.57
CA GLN A 161 8.36 13.57 13.62
C GLN A 161 7.71 12.17 13.71
N PRO A 162 6.41 12.06 14.02
CA PRO A 162 5.71 10.78 13.98
C PRO A 162 5.71 10.15 12.58
N ILE A 163 5.95 8.84 12.52
CA ILE A 163 5.96 8.07 11.25
C ILE A 163 4.54 7.86 10.70
N PHE A 164 3.55 7.78 11.60
CA PHE A 164 2.15 7.57 11.27
C PHE A 164 1.33 8.79 11.71
N VAL A 165 0.48 9.29 10.81
CA VAL A 165 -0.42 10.42 11.08
C VAL A 165 -1.76 9.98 11.68
N LYS A 166 -2.11 8.71 11.50
CA LYS A 166 -3.36 8.09 11.99
C LYS A 166 -3.20 6.58 12.06
N GLY A 167 -4.01 5.93 12.90
CA GLY A 167 -4.12 4.48 12.98
C GLY A 167 -3.63 3.95 14.32
N PRO A 168 -3.38 2.63 14.41
CA PRO A 168 -3.16 1.96 15.68
C PRO A 168 -1.71 2.06 16.18
N HIS A 169 -0.79 2.55 15.35
CA HIS A 169 0.62 2.68 15.71
C HIS A 169 0.89 3.98 16.47
N THR A 170 1.81 3.93 17.42
CA THR A 170 2.32 5.09 18.16
C THR A 170 3.80 5.33 17.84
N GLU A 171 4.40 6.37 18.41
CA GLU A 171 5.85 6.62 18.29
C GLU A 171 6.68 5.48 18.90
N GLU A 172 6.14 4.77 19.89
CA GLU A 172 6.86 3.73 20.63
C GLU A 172 6.48 2.31 20.19
N VAL A 173 5.24 2.11 19.70
CA VAL A 173 4.65 0.79 19.48
C VAL A 173 4.06 0.69 18.07
N VAL A 174 4.52 -0.31 17.33
CA VAL A 174 3.86 -0.74 16.10
C VAL A 174 2.85 -1.82 16.44
N ASP A 175 1.56 -1.45 16.47
CA ASP A 175 0.47 -2.42 16.63
C ASP A 175 0.27 -3.23 15.35
N LEU A 176 0.73 -4.48 15.35
CA LEU A 176 0.61 -5.43 14.24
C LEU A 176 -0.65 -6.30 14.36
N GLU A 177 -1.40 -6.19 15.46
CA GLU A 177 -2.54 -7.03 15.80
C GLU A 177 -3.88 -6.30 15.60
N SER A 178 -3.84 -5.04 15.16
CA SER A 178 -5.06 -4.27 14.90
C SER A 178 -5.92 -4.93 13.83
N THR A 179 -7.14 -5.31 14.20
CA THR A 179 -8.10 -5.98 13.30
C THR A 179 -9.08 -5.01 12.63
N ALA A 180 -9.13 -3.76 13.08
CA ALA A 180 -10.12 -2.77 12.64
C ALA A 180 -9.49 -1.51 12.03
N GLU A 181 -8.21 -1.27 12.26
CA GLU A 181 -7.51 -0.08 11.80
C GLU A 181 -6.19 -0.46 11.12
N PHE A 182 -5.65 0.48 10.34
CA PHE A 182 -4.31 0.36 9.78
C PHE A 182 -3.58 1.69 9.89
N GLY A 183 -2.24 1.64 9.86
CA GLY A 183 -1.39 2.81 9.92
C GLY A 183 -1.45 3.64 8.64
N TYR A 184 -1.72 4.94 8.78
CA TYR A 184 -1.60 5.95 7.74
C TYR A 184 -0.22 6.57 7.87
N TYR A 185 0.64 6.34 6.88
CA TYR A 185 1.99 6.89 6.90
C TYR A 185 1.95 8.41 6.74
N ASP A 186 2.92 9.08 7.36
CA ASP A 186 3.26 10.45 7.01
C ASP A 186 3.96 10.47 5.64
N PRO A 187 3.41 11.14 4.62
CA PRO A 187 4.09 11.29 3.32
C PRO A 187 5.48 11.94 3.46
N ALA A 188 5.70 12.80 4.45
CA ALA A 188 7.01 13.40 4.68
C ALA A 188 8.03 12.39 5.25
N PHE A 189 7.59 11.39 6.02
CA PHE A 189 8.44 10.28 6.46
C PHE A 189 8.92 9.44 5.28
N LEU A 190 8.00 9.04 4.39
CA LEU A 190 8.38 8.23 3.22
C LEU A 190 9.27 9.01 2.25
N SER A 191 9.09 10.33 2.21
CA SER A 191 9.94 11.24 1.48
C SER A 191 11.37 11.24 2.01
N TRP A 192 11.49 11.44 3.32
CA TRP A 192 12.76 11.36 4.02
C TRP A 192 13.42 10.00 3.83
N LEU A 193 12.68 8.90 4.00
CA LEU A 193 13.19 7.53 3.86
C LEU A 193 13.73 7.27 2.44
N ASN A 194 13.03 7.74 1.41
CA ASN A 194 13.48 7.65 0.02
C ASN A 194 14.82 8.38 -0.22
N GLN A 195 15.03 9.53 0.42
CA GLN A 195 16.30 10.26 0.35
C GLN A 195 17.41 9.54 1.11
N GLN A 196 17.11 8.99 2.30
CA GLN A 196 18.11 8.23 3.06
C GLN A 196 18.57 6.99 2.30
N LEU A 197 17.66 6.36 1.56
CA LEU A 197 18.00 5.23 0.71
C LEU A 197 18.99 5.61 -0.40
N ASP A 198 18.93 6.81 -0.99
CA ASP A 198 19.94 7.28 -1.95
C ASP A 198 21.33 7.32 -1.31
N THR A 199 21.43 7.85 -0.08
CA THR A 199 22.68 7.92 0.67
C THR A 199 23.24 6.53 0.96
N LEU A 200 22.38 5.59 1.38
CA LEU A 200 22.79 4.21 1.67
C LEU A 200 23.24 3.45 0.42
N LEU A 201 22.52 3.61 -0.70
CA LEU A 201 22.85 2.94 -1.96
C LEU A 201 24.05 3.56 -2.67
N ALA A 202 24.45 4.78 -2.32
CA ALA A 202 25.71 5.36 -2.79
C ALA A 202 26.94 4.76 -2.10
N ASP A 203 26.77 4.06 -0.97
CA ASP A 203 27.85 3.40 -0.23
C ASP A 203 27.98 1.92 -0.67
N GLN A 204 28.99 1.64 -1.50
CA GLN A 204 29.25 0.27 -1.97
C GLN A 204 29.60 -0.68 -0.82
N GLU A 205 30.28 -0.20 0.24
CA GLU A 205 30.62 -1.06 1.38
C GLU A 205 29.37 -1.41 2.19
N PHE A 206 28.36 -0.53 2.20
CA PHE A 206 27.05 -0.85 2.75
C PHE A 206 26.40 -1.96 1.92
N ILE A 207 26.24 -1.76 0.62
CA ILE A 207 25.62 -2.74 -0.31
C ILE A 207 26.30 -4.11 -0.20
N ASP A 208 27.62 -4.16 -0.38
CA ASP A 208 28.37 -5.43 -0.39
C ASP A 208 28.19 -6.20 0.93
N SER A 209 28.11 -5.47 2.05
CA SER A 209 27.95 -6.09 3.36
C SER A 209 26.55 -6.64 3.60
N THR A 210 25.51 -5.95 3.14
CA THR A 210 24.12 -6.30 3.40
C THR A 210 23.52 -7.22 2.33
N GLN A 211 24.09 -7.25 1.12
CA GLN A 211 23.60 -8.03 -0.03
C GLN A 211 23.19 -9.47 0.33
N PRO A 212 24.00 -10.28 1.07
CA PRO A 212 23.63 -11.67 1.33
C PRO A 212 22.31 -11.82 2.10
N MET A 213 22.04 -10.90 3.02
CA MET A 213 20.80 -10.89 3.80
C MET A 213 19.65 -10.30 2.98
N ILE A 214 19.93 -9.29 2.15
CA ILE A 214 18.94 -8.65 1.28
C ILE A 214 18.42 -9.64 0.23
N ASP A 215 19.32 -10.37 -0.43
CA ASP A 215 18.98 -11.41 -1.42
C ASP A 215 18.12 -12.50 -0.80
N ARG A 216 18.45 -12.90 0.42
CA ARG A 216 17.77 -13.99 1.13
C ARG A 216 16.38 -13.60 1.64
N TYR A 217 16.21 -12.38 2.12
CA TYR A 217 15.05 -12.01 2.94
C TYR A 217 14.17 -10.92 2.33
N LEU A 218 14.75 -9.95 1.65
CA LEU A 218 14.05 -8.71 1.29
C LEU A 218 13.78 -8.58 -0.20
N LEU A 219 14.68 -9.04 -1.08
CA LEU A 219 14.58 -8.75 -2.50
C LEU A 219 13.35 -9.41 -3.16
N SER A 220 13.06 -10.66 -2.82
CA SER A 220 11.85 -11.38 -3.26
C SER A 220 10.56 -10.74 -2.72
N THR A 221 10.59 -10.26 -1.49
CA THR A 221 9.46 -9.56 -0.86
C THR A 221 9.19 -8.24 -1.59
N VAL A 222 10.22 -7.45 -1.85
CA VAL A 222 10.10 -6.19 -2.60
C VAL A 222 9.61 -6.44 -4.04
N GLU A 223 10.13 -7.49 -4.68
CA GLU A 223 9.67 -7.95 -5.99
C GLU A 223 8.16 -8.22 -5.99
N LEU A 224 7.69 -9.04 -5.05
CA LEU A 224 6.27 -9.39 -4.90
C LEU A 224 5.39 -8.15 -4.78
N TYR A 225 5.79 -7.19 -3.96
CA TYR A 225 5.02 -5.96 -3.76
C TYR A 225 4.98 -5.15 -5.05
N LEU A 226 6.12 -4.89 -5.71
CA LEU A 226 6.15 -4.16 -6.98
C LEU A 226 5.29 -4.81 -8.06
N VAL A 227 5.41 -6.13 -8.22
CA VAL A 227 4.62 -6.84 -9.22
C VAL A 227 3.12 -6.75 -8.89
N SER A 228 2.74 -6.88 -7.61
CA SER A 228 1.35 -6.75 -7.18
C SER A 228 0.78 -5.35 -7.46
N PHE A 229 1.60 -4.30 -7.30
CA PHE A 229 1.20 -2.94 -7.66
C PHE A 229 0.92 -2.83 -9.16
N TYR A 230 1.88 -3.23 -10.00
CA TYR A 230 1.72 -3.13 -11.45
C TYR A 230 0.55 -3.97 -11.95
N TYR A 231 0.30 -5.13 -11.36
CA TYR A 231 -0.88 -5.92 -11.66
C TYR A 231 -2.17 -5.13 -11.42
N LEU A 232 -2.31 -4.47 -10.26
CA LEU A 232 -3.49 -3.65 -9.94
C LEU A 232 -3.65 -2.44 -10.86
N GLN A 233 -2.54 -1.86 -11.34
CA GLN A 233 -2.59 -0.77 -12.33
C GLN A 233 -3.09 -1.23 -13.70
N HIS A 234 -2.77 -2.47 -14.11
CA HIS A 234 -3.21 -3.02 -15.40
C HIS A 234 -4.60 -3.66 -15.36
N ASN A 235 -5.11 -3.97 -14.16
CA ASN A 235 -6.42 -4.60 -13.94
C ASN A 235 -7.26 -3.71 -13.00
N PRO A 236 -7.65 -2.50 -13.45
CA PRO A 236 -8.34 -1.52 -12.61
C PRO A 236 -9.68 -2.03 -12.09
N GLU A 237 -10.38 -2.90 -12.81
CA GLU A 237 -11.62 -3.52 -12.34
C GLU A 237 -11.41 -4.41 -11.10
N ILE A 238 -10.27 -5.10 -11.03
CA ILE A 238 -9.88 -5.89 -9.86
C ILE A 238 -9.53 -4.95 -8.73
N ARG A 239 -8.66 -3.96 -8.98
CA ARG A 239 -8.27 -2.94 -8.01
C ARG A 239 -9.48 -2.25 -7.39
N ASP A 240 -10.42 -1.79 -8.22
CA ASP A 240 -11.58 -1.04 -7.78
C ASP A 240 -12.56 -1.95 -7.03
N GLY A 241 -12.70 -3.22 -7.44
CA GLY A 241 -13.47 -4.22 -6.70
C GLY A 241 -12.90 -4.52 -5.31
N LEU A 242 -11.57 -4.70 -5.21
CA LEU A 242 -10.85 -4.88 -3.94
C LEU A 242 -11.04 -3.66 -3.02
N MET A 243 -10.83 -2.47 -3.58
CA MET A 243 -10.94 -1.21 -2.85
C MET A 243 -12.37 -1.00 -2.32
N LEU A 244 -13.37 -1.21 -3.17
CA LEU A 244 -14.78 -1.05 -2.79
C LEU A 244 -15.18 -2.00 -1.66
N GLU A 245 -14.80 -3.27 -1.76
CA GLU A 245 -15.09 -4.25 -0.72
C GLU A 245 -14.42 -3.88 0.61
N TYR A 246 -13.12 -3.56 0.55
CA TYR A 246 -12.34 -3.19 1.72
C TYR A 246 -12.92 -1.96 2.42
N LEU A 247 -13.17 -0.88 1.68
CA LEU A 247 -13.74 0.35 2.21
C LEU A 247 -15.14 0.11 2.78
N THR A 248 -15.97 -0.70 2.12
CA THR A 248 -17.31 -1.05 2.63
C THR A 248 -17.22 -1.74 3.98
N LYS A 249 -16.35 -2.74 4.12
CA LYS A 249 -16.15 -3.46 5.39
C LYS A 249 -15.54 -2.56 6.46
N TYR A 250 -14.54 -1.74 6.11
CA TYR A 250 -13.91 -0.78 7.01
C TYR A 250 -14.93 0.22 7.57
N GLN A 251 -15.75 0.81 6.70
CA GLN A 251 -16.76 1.80 7.08
C GLN A 251 -17.89 1.23 7.93
N ASN A 252 -18.26 -0.03 7.67
CA ASN A 252 -19.29 -0.72 8.45
C ASN A 252 -18.76 -1.33 9.75
N GLY A 253 -17.45 -1.25 10.01
CA GLY A 253 -16.82 -1.90 11.16
C GLY A 253 -16.91 -3.43 11.10
N THR A 254 -16.92 -3.99 9.89
CA THR A 254 -17.05 -5.43 9.62
C THR A 254 -15.81 -5.99 8.92
N LEU A 255 -14.64 -5.38 9.10
CA LEU A 255 -13.38 -6.01 8.71
C LEU A 255 -13.17 -7.27 9.54
N ASP A 256 -12.77 -8.34 8.87
CA ASP A 256 -12.38 -9.57 9.54
C ASP A 256 -10.94 -9.47 10.09
N GLU A 257 -10.59 -10.36 11.00
CA GLU A 257 -9.24 -10.44 11.59
C GLU A 257 -8.13 -10.62 10.54
N ASN A 258 -8.48 -11.14 9.36
CA ASN A 258 -7.58 -11.40 8.24
C ASN A 258 -7.71 -10.36 7.11
N HIS A 259 -8.31 -9.19 7.36
CA HIS A 259 -8.54 -8.15 6.36
C HIS A 259 -7.24 -7.64 5.68
N HIS A 260 -6.10 -7.92 6.30
CA HIS A 260 -4.79 -7.61 5.75
C HIS A 260 -4.38 -8.56 4.60
N MET A 261 -5.14 -9.63 4.34
CA MET A 261 -4.92 -10.61 3.27
C MET A 261 -6.10 -10.68 2.27
N ALA A 262 -5.81 -10.69 0.97
CA ALA A 262 -6.85 -10.71 -0.08
C ALA A 262 -7.59 -12.06 -0.25
N PHE A 263 -7.22 -13.13 0.45
CA PHE A 263 -7.92 -14.42 0.36
C PHE A 263 -9.41 -14.36 0.61
N PHE A 264 -9.81 -13.42 1.46
CA PHE A 264 -11.18 -13.26 1.90
C PHE A 264 -11.97 -12.32 1.02
N VAL A 265 -11.41 -11.89 -0.12
CA VAL A 265 -12.09 -11.07 -1.11
C VAL A 265 -12.87 -11.99 -2.05
N PRO A 266 -14.22 -12.07 -1.96
CA PRO A 266 -15.02 -12.93 -2.82
C PRO A 266 -14.87 -12.61 -4.31
N SER A 267 -14.50 -11.38 -4.67
CA SER A 267 -14.30 -10.99 -6.07
C SER A 267 -13.08 -11.66 -6.73
N LEU A 268 -12.10 -12.11 -5.94
CA LEU A 268 -10.97 -12.91 -6.40
C LEU A 268 -11.21 -14.42 -6.27
N ARG A 269 -12.23 -14.84 -5.52
CA ARG A 269 -12.58 -16.25 -5.32
C ARG A 269 -13.34 -16.79 -6.52
N ARG A 270 -12.84 -17.89 -7.11
CA ARG A 270 -13.69 -18.82 -7.86
C ARG A 270 -13.74 -20.16 -7.13
N GLU A 271 -14.87 -20.84 -7.26
CA GLU A 271 -14.98 -22.23 -6.82
C GLU A 271 -13.96 -23.07 -7.59
N ASN A 272 -13.21 -23.91 -6.87
CA ASN A 272 -12.29 -24.83 -7.52
C ASN A 272 -13.08 -25.79 -8.41
N PRO A 273 -12.83 -25.83 -9.74
CA PRO A 273 -13.57 -26.73 -10.63
C PRO A 273 -13.34 -28.22 -10.34
N ARG A 274 -12.33 -28.57 -9.53
CA ARG A 274 -12.07 -29.92 -9.01
C ARG A 274 -12.71 -30.17 -7.64
N TRP A 275 -13.38 -29.18 -7.05
CA TRP A 275 -14.08 -29.35 -5.80
C TRP A 275 -15.27 -30.30 -6.00
N ASP A 276 -15.24 -31.41 -5.27
CA ASP A 276 -16.21 -32.50 -5.39
C ASP A 276 -17.39 -32.38 -4.42
N GLY A 277 -17.49 -31.25 -3.69
CA GLY A 277 -18.52 -31.02 -2.68
C GLY A 277 -18.34 -31.81 -1.37
N LYS A 278 -17.32 -32.67 -1.28
CA LYS A 278 -17.13 -33.58 -0.13
C LYS A 278 -15.92 -33.22 0.72
N THR A 279 -15.01 -32.45 0.16
CA THR A 279 -13.81 -31.97 0.86
C THR A 279 -14.19 -30.79 1.78
N THR A 280 -14.05 -30.98 3.09
CA THR A 280 -14.29 -29.93 4.11
C THR A 280 -13.05 -29.07 4.38
N ASP A 281 -11.93 -29.40 3.75
CA ASP A 281 -10.70 -28.60 3.83
C ASP A 281 -10.86 -27.37 2.93
N GLU A 282 -11.04 -26.21 3.55
CA GLU A 282 -11.26 -24.92 2.88
C GLU A 282 -10.20 -24.62 1.81
N ARG A 283 -8.99 -25.16 1.95
CA ARG A 283 -7.90 -25.01 0.98
C ARG A 283 -8.19 -25.65 -0.38
N TYR A 284 -9.07 -26.65 -0.43
CA TYR A 284 -9.49 -27.32 -1.67
C TYR A 284 -10.77 -26.72 -2.27
N ILE A 285 -11.50 -25.90 -1.51
CA ILE A 285 -12.78 -25.30 -1.92
C ILE A 285 -12.53 -24.13 -2.88
N TRP A 286 -11.43 -23.40 -2.66
CA TRP A 286 -11.13 -22.17 -3.36
C TRP A 286 -9.96 -22.35 -4.33
N TYR A 287 -10.14 -21.89 -5.57
CA TYR A 287 -9.09 -21.80 -6.57
C TYR A 287 -9.05 -20.36 -7.06
N TYR A 288 -7.89 -19.72 -6.96
CA TYR A 288 -7.67 -18.53 -7.77
C TYR A 288 -7.69 -19.01 -9.22
N PRO A 289 -8.61 -18.51 -10.07
CA PRO A 289 -8.57 -18.89 -11.46
C PRO A 289 -7.17 -18.57 -11.96
N ALA A 290 -6.48 -19.59 -12.46
CA ALA A 290 -5.55 -19.42 -13.56
C ALA A 290 -6.35 -18.79 -14.70
N ALA A 291 -6.57 -17.48 -14.62
CA ALA A 291 -6.85 -16.69 -15.79
C ALA A 291 -5.48 -16.58 -16.45
N GLU A 292 -5.38 -17.15 -17.64
CA GLU A 292 -4.32 -17.11 -18.65
C GLU A 292 -3.68 -15.71 -18.79
N THR A 293 -3.04 -15.21 -17.75
CA THR A 293 -2.57 -13.83 -17.59
C THR A 293 -1.20 -13.87 -16.94
N GLN A 294 -0.44 -12.78 -17.04
CA GLN A 294 0.91 -12.65 -16.47
C GLN A 294 0.96 -12.94 -14.95
N PHE A 295 -0.18 -12.93 -14.27
CA PHE A 295 -0.32 -13.34 -12.87
C PHE A 295 -0.04 -14.83 -12.64
N ASP A 296 -0.19 -15.66 -13.68
CA ASP A 296 0.12 -17.09 -13.63
C ASP A 296 1.63 -17.31 -13.44
N TRP A 297 2.52 -16.44 -13.92
CA TRP A 297 3.95 -16.55 -13.62
C TRP A 297 4.26 -16.28 -12.15
N ILE A 298 3.65 -15.25 -11.56
CA ILE A 298 3.82 -14.90 -10.14
C ILE A 298 3.23 -16.01 -9.27
N LEU A 299 1.99 -16.39 -9.53
CA LEU A 299 1.31 -17.45 -8.81
C LEU A 299 1.98 -18.80 -9.02
N THR A 300 2.52 -19.12 -10.19
CA THR A 300 3.22 -20.40 -10.45
C THR A 300 4.57 -20.44 -9.76
N ARG A 301 5.36 -19.38 -9.83
CA ARG A 301 6.66 -19.30 -9.15
C ARG A 301 6.52 -19.28 -7.63
N MET A 302 5.40 -18.76 -7.12
CA MET A 302 5.05 -18.79 -5.69
C MET A 302 4.23 -20.03 -5.29
N ASN A 303 3.59 -20.73 -6.24
CA ASN A 303 2.86 -21.99 -6.01
C ASN A 303 3.81 -23.16 -5.80
N GLU A 304 5.00 -23.11 -6.39
CA GLU A 304 6.01 -24.15 -6.16
C GLU A 304 6.37 -24.27 -4.67
N GLU A 305 6.10 -23.23 -3.85
CA GLU A 305 6.34 -23.20 -2.40
C GLU A 305 5.09 -22.96 -1.50
N TRP A 306 3.85 -23.08 -2.01
CA TRP A 306 2.58 -23.07 -1.22
C TRP A 306 2.08 -21.72 -0.66
N GLU A 307 2.43 -20.58 -1.23
CA GLU A 307 2.33 -19.31 -0.51
C GLU A 307 1.37 -18.28 -1.13
N TYR A 308 0.09 -18.58 -1.07
CA TYR A 308 -0.96 -17.61 -1.44
C TYR A 308 -1.07 -16.42 -0.44
N VAL A 309 -0.52 -16.58 0.78
CA VAL A 309 -0.60 -15.58 1.87
C VAL A 309 0.16 -14.29 1.56
N PRO A 310 1.44 -14.35 1.17
CA PRO A 310 2.18 -13.16 0.75
C PRO A 310 1.50 -12.37 -0.36
N VAL A 311 0.93 -13.02 -1.38
CA VAL A 311 0.28 -12.35 -2.51
C VAL A 311 -0.94 -11.56 -2.03
N GLY A 312 -1.81 -12.21 -1.24
CA GLY A 312 -2.97 -11.54 -0.67
C GLY A 312 -2.58 -10.34 0.21
N SER A 313 -1.52 -10.48 1.00
CA SER A 313 -0.99 -9.40 1.84
C SER A 313 -0.44 -8.23 1.01
N ALA A 314 0.26 -8.51 -0.08
CA ALA A 314 0.81 -7.49 -0.98
C ALA A 314 -0.31 -6.70 -1.69
N LEU A 315 -1.36 -7.38 -2.18
CA LEU A 315 -2.51 -6.70 -2.80
C LEU A 315 -3.21 -5.76 -1.80
N MET A 316 -3.48 -6.25 -0.58
CA MET A 316 -4.15 -5.43 0.44
C MET A 316 -3.24 -4.34 1.01
N PHE A 317 -1.92 -4.53 1.01
CA PHE A 317 -0.98 -3.46 1.30
C PHE A 317 -1.20 -2.29 0.35
N TRP A 318 -1.28 -2.53 -0.97
CA TRP A 318 -1.53 -1.47 -1.93
C TRP A 318 -2.90 -0.81 -1.77
N MET A 319 -3.93 -1.55 -1.32
CA MET A 319 -5.23 -0.92 -1.01
C MET A 319 -5.07 0.10 0.12
N ARG A 320 -4.40 -0.27 1.22
CA ARG A 320 -4.13 0.65 2.34
C ARG A 320 -3.30 1.85 1.91
N ARG A 321 -2.29 1.63 1.06
CA ARG A 321 -1.43 2.70 0.52
C ARG A 321 -2.15 3.63 -0.45
N ALA A 322 -3.11 3.11 -1.20
CA ALA A 322 -3.96 3.95 -2.04
C ALA A 322 -4.94 4.78 -1.20
N ILE A 323 -5.42 4.25 -0.07
CA ILE A 323 -6.31 4.96 0.86
C ILE A 323 -5.58 6.09 1.60
N ASP A 324 -4.34 5.85 2.07
CA ASP A 324 -3.52 6.90 2.70
C ASP A 324 -2.72 7.74 1.68
N GLY A 325 -2.87 7.46 0.38
CA GLY A 325 -2.25 8.20 -0.72
C GLY A 325 -0.73 8.10 -0.81
N THR A 326 -0.12 7.10 -0.17
CA THR A 326 1.34 6.89 -0.15
C THR A 326 1.83 5.80 -1.09
N ASP A 327 0.94 5.19 -1.88
CA ASP A 327 1.23 4.11 -2.83
C ASP A 327 2.43 4.40 -3.74
N GLN A 328 2.45 5.57 -4.39
CA GLN A 328 3.53 5.92 -5.31
C GLN A 328 4.88 6.08 -4.61
N GLN A 329 4.91 6.65 -3.40
CA GLN A 329 6.15 6.82 -2.65
C GLN A 329 6.76 5.48 -2.22
N PHE A 330 5.91 4.49 -1.94
CA PHE A 330 6.36 3.11 -1.70
C PHE A 330 6.83 2.43 -2.99
N VAL A 331 6.17 2.64 -4.12
CA VAL A 331 6.63 2.12 -5.42
C VAL A 331 8.00 2.68 -5.78
N ASP A 332 8.20 3.98 -5.57
CA ASP A 332 9.48 4.65 -5.82
C ASP A 332 10.56 4.09 -4.88
N LEU A 333 10.25 3.94 -3.58
CA LEU A 333 11.15 3.36 -2.58
C LEU A 333 11.55 1.93 -2.94
N PHE A 334 10.58 1.08 -3.26
CA PHE A 334 10.79 -0.32 -3.58
C PHE A 334 11.53 -0.48 -4.90
N THR A 335 11.23 0.34 -5.91
CA THR A 335 11.94 0.36 -7.19
C THR A 335 13.40 0.72 -6.98
N LYS A 336 13.65 1.82 -6.25
CA LYS A 336 15.00 2.29 -5.94
C LYS A 336 15.79 1.25 -5.16
N PHE A 337 15.18 0.65 -4.13
CA PHE A 337 15.78 -0.42 -3.33
C PHE A 337 16.18 -1.61 -4.21
N TYR A 338 15.25 -2.11 -5.03
CA TYR A 338 15.51 -3.25 -5.89
C TYR A 338 16.65 -2.93 -6.85
N GLN A 339 16.56 -1.82 -7.60
CA GLN A 339 17.59 -1.43 -8.57
C GLN A 339 18.96 -1.23 -7.92
N GLY A 340 19.02 -0.71 -6.70
CA GLY A 340 20.25 -0.52 -5.96
C GLY A 340 20.98 -1.83 -5.63
N TYR A 341 20.24 -2.91 -5.38
CA TYR A 341 20.81 -4.23 -5.05
C TYR A 341 20.92 -5.18 -6.24
N ASP A 342 20.03 -5.08 -7.22
CA ASP A 342 20.02 -5.96 -8.41
C ASP A 342 19.25 -5.33 -9.59
N ALA A 343 19.86 -4.33 -10.23
CA ALA A 343 19.30 -3.65 -11.40
C ALA A 343 18.99 -4.61 -12.56
N GLU A 344 19.86 -5.59 -12.82
CA GLU A 344 19.63 -6.54 -13.92
C GLU A 344 18.40 -7.40 -13.68
N LYS A 345 18.20 -7.91 -12.46
CA LYS A 345 17.02 -8.71 -12.14
C LYS A 345 15.77 -7.84 -12.12
N TYR A 346 15.84 -6.59 -11.67
CA TYR A 346 14.75 -5.63 -11.82
C TYR A 346 14.34 -5.47 -13.28
N GLU A 347 15.29 -5.19 -14.17
CA GLU A 347 15.01 -5.04 -15.61
C GLU A 347 14.39 -6.31 -16.20
N ARG A 348 14.95 -7.48 -15.87
CA ARG A 348 14.44 -8.77 -16.37
C ARG A 348 13.02 -9.07 -15.87
N ASN A 349 12.72 -8.87 -14.59
CA ASN A 349 11.50 -9.38 -13.97
C ASN A 349 10.37 -8.34 -13.91
N ILE A 350 10.70 -7.06 -13.79
CA ILE A 350 9.72 -5.97 -13.63
C ILE A 350 9.55 -5.20 -14.93
N ASP A 351 10.63 -4.65 -15.48
CA ASP A 351 10.55 -3.72 -16.63
C ASP A 351 10.28 -4.44 -17.96
N GLN A 352 10.93 -5.58 -18.21
CA GLN A 352 10.78 -6.28 -19.48
C GLN A 352 9.61 -7.26 -19.49
N GLN A 353 9.37 -8.02 -18.42
CA GLN A 353 8.40 -9.13 -18.44
C GLN A 353 6.95 -8.71 -18.17
N LEU A 354 6.70 -7.70 -17.32
CA LEU A 354 5.32 -7.26 -17.05
C LEU A 354 4.71 -6.49 -18.23
N PHE A 355 5.53 -5.88 -19.08
CA PHE A 355 5.05 -4.96 -20.13
C PHE A 355 5.17 -5.50 -21.57
N SER A 356 5.77 -6.68 -21.77
CA SER A 356 6.02 -7.24 -23.12
C SER A 356 5.13 -8.43 -23.53
N ALA A 357 4.28 -8.97 -22.64
CA ALA A 357 3.41 -10.08 -23.04
C ALA A 357 2.26 -9.59 -23.95
N PRO A 358 1.98 -10.28 -25.08
CA PRO A 358 0.91 -9.88 -25.98
C PRO A 358 -0.47 -10.04 -25.32
N LYS A 359 -1.36 -9.06 -25.54
CA LYS A 359 -2.78 -9.05 -25.12
C LYS A 359 -3.65 -10.19 -25.68
N ASN A 360 -3.06 -11.13 -26.42
CA ASN A 360 -3.76 -12.19 -27.14
C ASN A 360 -3.21 -13.55 -26.72
N LEU A 361 -3.69 -14.09 -25.60
CA LEU A 361 -3.80 -15.53 -25.48
C LEU A 361 -5.12 -15.93 -26.17
N PRO A 362 -5.09 -16.92 -27.07
CA PRO A 362 -6.23 -17.23 -27.91
C PRO A 362 -7.35 -17.80 -27.04
N PHE A 363 -8.52 -17.17 -27.10
CA PHE A 363 -9.77 -17.76 -26.62
C PHE A 363 -9.89 -19.16 -27.21
N GLY A 364 -9.69 -20.19 -26.38
CA GLY A 364 -10.09 -21.53 -26.72
C GLY A 364 -11.61 -21.51 -26.92
N GLU A 365 -12.04 -21.71 -28.16
CA GLU A 365 -13.44 -21.89 -28.52
C GLU A 365 -14.05 -22.95 -27.60
N ILE A 366 -14.95 -22.53 -26.72
CA ILE A 366 -15.90 -23.45 -26.09
C ILE A 366 -16.85 -23.86 -27.22
N GLN A 367 -16.63 -25.03 -27.79
CA GLN A 367 -17.64 -25.66 -28.65
C GLN A 367 -18.78 -26.16 -27.76
N PHE A 368 -19.99 -25.74 -28.13
CA PHE A 368 -21.27 -26.13 -27.51
C PHE A 368 -21.56 -27.63 -27.65
#